data_AF-A0A139NSF7-F1
#
_entry.id   AF-A0A139NSF7-F1
#
_cell.length_a   1.000
_cell.length_b   1.000
_cell.length_c   1.000
_cell.angle_alpha   90.00
_cell.angle_beta   90.00
_cell.angle_gamma   90.00
#
_symmetry.space_group_name_H-M   'P 1'
#
loop_
_entity.id
_entity.type
_entity.pdbx_description
1 polymer ?
#
loop_
_entity_poly.entity_id
_entity_poly.type
_entity_poly.pdbx_seq_one_letter_code
_entity_poly.pdbx_strand_id
1 'polypeptide(L)'
;MLFEDGNRIDLTLCPKESIQEWVDSEADVTVLKDEKGLFVPYSPNPQRYWTSPASAIDFEKACNEFWWVSAYVVKGICRHQVIYATDHLYGICQQELLKVLAWQVTSDRGAVDIGKNYKYLFTYLPTEKEKEFSNLLDFSSLDKITQTLFATMQIFHQEAQFLAQKRGFPLIRKRLRSR
;
A
#
# COMPACT_ATOMS: atom_id res chain seq x y z
N MET A 1 -11.28 14.13 20.21
CA MET A 1 -12.26 14.03 21.31
C MET A 1 -13.05 12.75 21.13
N LEU A 2 -13.17 11.93 22.17
CA LEU A 2 -13.99 10.71 22.19
C LEU A 2 -15.19 10.96 23.12
N PHE A 3 -16.40 10.75 22.63
CA PHE A 3 -17.65 10.98 23.37
C PHE A 3 -18.13 9.68 24.03
N GLU A 4 -19.05 9.82 25.01
CA GLU A 4 -19.57 8.68 25.79
C GLU A 4 -20.36 7.67 24.94
N ASP A 5 -20.90 8.12 23.80
CA ASP A 5 -21.58 7.27 22.82
C ASP A 5 -20.62 6.51 21.89
N GLY A 6 -19.30 6.70 22.06
CA GLY A 6 -18.25 6.08 21.27
C GLY A 6 -17.89 6.82 19.99
N ASN A 7 -18.57 7.92 19.65
CA ASN A 7 -18.20 8.75 18.50
C ASN A 7 -16.88 9.49 18.78
N ARG A 8 -16.05 9.61 17.74
CA ARG A 8 -14.80 10.36 17.80
C ARG A 8 -14.84 11.53 16.82
N ILE A 9 -14.55 12.73 17.33
CA ILE A 9 -14.34 13.93 16.53
C ILE A 9 -12.91 14.41 16.75
N ASP A 10 -12.13 14.48 15.69
CA ASP A 10 -10.85 15.19 15.70
C ASP A 10 -11.11 16.66 15.33
N LEU A 11 -10.86 17.58 16.28
CA LEU A 11 -11.07 19.01 16.11
C LEU A 11 -9.70 19.70 16.07
N THR A 12 -9.46 20.46 15.01
CA THR A 12 -8.23 21.25 14.82
C THR A 12 -8.58 22.73 14.80
N LEU A 13 -7.88 23.52 15.62
CA LEU A 13 -7.94 24.98 15.53
C LEU A 13 -6.82 25.46 14.60
N CYS A 14 -7.18 26.01 13.46
CA CYS A 14 -6.25 26.51 12.46
C CYS A 14 -6.24 28.05 12.48
N PRO A 15 -5.07 28.71 12.59
CA PRO A 15 -4.93 30.15 12.34
C PRO A 15 -5.43 30.50 10.94
N LYS A 16 -5.94 31.73 10.76
CA LYS A 16 -6.53 32.14 9.48
C LYS A 16 -5.51 32.14 8.34
N GLU A 17 -4.27 32.43 8.69
CA GLU A 17 -3.14 32.52 7.77
C GLU A 17 -2.75 31.15 7.18
N SER A 18 -3.14 30.05 7.85
CA SER A 18 -2.83 28.67 7.48
C SER A 18 -4.01 27.92 6.84
N ILE A 19 -5.16 28.58 6.60
CA ILE A 19 -6.37 27.93 6.07
C ILE A 19 -6.08 27.22 4.75
N GLN A 20 -5.38 27.88 3.81
CA GLN A 20 -5.14 27.31 2.49
C GLN A 20 -4.25 26.05 2.55
N GLU A 21 -3.15 26.11 3.32
CA GLU A 21 -2.26 24.97 3.52
C GLU A 21 -3.00 23.78 4.13
N TRP A 22 -3.86 24.04 5.12
CA TRP A 22 -4.68 22.99 5.73
C TRP A 22 -5.67 22.39 4.71
N VAL A 23 -6.41 23.23 3.97
CA VAL A 23 -7.36 22.79 2.94
C VAL A 23 -6.68 21.92 1.87
N ASP A 24 -5.51 22.34 1.39
CA ASP A 24 -4.73 21.59 0.38
C ASP A 24 -4.23 20.23 0.92
N SER A 25 -4.10 20.11 2.24
CA SER A 25 -3.67 18.87 2.89
C SER A 25 -4.79 17.85 3.12
N GLU A 26 -6.06 18.28 3.05
CA GLU A 26 -7.23 17.43 3.29
C GLU A 26 -7.74 16.78 1.99
N ALA A 27 -8.35 15.60 2.12
CA ALA A 27 -8.87 14.85 0.97
C ALA A 27 -10.29 15.28 0.55
N ASP A 28 -11.08 15.75 1.52
CA ASP A 28 -12.45 16.22 1.34
C ASP A 28 -12.75 17.29 2.40
N VAL A 29 -13.36 18.40 1.99
CA VAL A 29 -13.67 19.53 2.88
C VAL A 29 -15.07 20.03 2.54
N THR A 30 -15.95 20.01 3.53
CA THR A 30 -17.26 20.65 3.46
C THR A 30 -17.29 21.87 4.36
N VAL A 31 -17.51 23.05 3.79
CA VAL A 31 -17.63 24.30 4.55
C VAL A 31 -19.02 24.37 5.19
N LEU A 32 -19.09 24.27 6.52
CA LEU A 32 -20.36 24.33 7.25
C LEU A 32 -20.86 25.77 7.46
N LYS A 33 -19.94 26.72 7.68
CA LYS A 33 -20.26 28.14 7.91
C LYS A 33 -19.07 29.02 7.54
N ASP A 34 -19.29 30.00 6.66
CA ASP A 34 -18.31 31.01 6.28
C ASP A 34 -18.97 32.37 5.98
N GLU A 35 -19.09 33.21 6.99
CA GLU A 35 -19.68 34.55 6.85
C GLU A 35 -18.75 35.55 6.17
N LYS A 36 -17.45 35.25 6.10
CA LYS A 36 -16.40 36.19 5.64
C LYS A 36 -15.83 35.83 4.27
N GLY A 37 -16.30 34.74 3.66
CA GLY A 37 -15.82 34.26 2.36
C GLY A 37 -14.33 33.91 2.40
N LEU A 38 -13.86 33.33 3.52
CA LEU A 38 -12.47 32.93 3.67
C LEU A 38 -12.14 31.66 2.88
N PHE A 39 -13.14 30.82 2.59
CA PHE A 39 -12.96 29.61 1.81
C PHE A 39 -13.34 29.86 0.36
N VAL A 40 -12.40 29.57 -0.54
CA VAL A 40 -12.71 29.36 -1.96
C VAL A 40 -13.49 28.03 -2.05
N PRO A 41 -14.48 27.86 -2.96
CA PRO A 41 -15.13 26.58 -3.18
C PRO A 41 -14.08 25.51 -3.46
N TYR A 42 -13.83 24.68 -2.45
CA TYR A 42 -12.88 23.60 -2.54
C TYR A 42 -13.47 22.53 -3.46
N SER A 43 -12.73 22.19 -4.52
CA SER A 43 -12.97 20.93 -5.20
C SER A 43 -12.19 19.88 -4.41
N PRO A 44 -12.85 18.82 -3.89
CA PRO A 44 -12.16 17.65 -3.36
C PRO A 44 -11.03 17.29 -4.30
N ASN A 45 -9.82 17.04 -3.77
CA ASN A 45 -8.78 16.40 -4.54
C ASN A 45 -9.07 14.90 -4.49
N PRO A 46 -9.95 14.37 -5.37
CA PRO A 46 -10.43 13.00 -5.26
C PRO A 46 -9.28 12.03 -5.53
N GLN A 47 -8.17 12.55 -6.08
CA GLN A 47 -7.03 11.83 -6.60
C GLN A 47 -5.90 11.61 -5.59
N ARG A 48 -6.03 12.07 -4.33
CA ARG A 48 -4.99 11.88 -3.30
C ARG A 48 -4.55 10.42 -3.12
N TYR A 49 -5.50 9.50 -3.20
CA TYR A 49 -5.26 8.05 -3.09
C TYR A 49 -5.38 7.33 -4.44
N TRP A 50 -5.46 8.08 -5.54
CA TRP A 50 -5.46 7.49 -6.86
C TRP A 50 -4.08 6.95 -7.16
N THR A 51 -4.06 5.68 -7.58
CA THR A 51 -2.84 5.06 -8.06
C THR A 51 -2.85 5.13 -9.57
N SER A 52 -1.75 5.62 -10.15
CA SER A 52 -1.54 5.59 -11.59
C SER A 52 -0.92 4.27 -12.03
N PRO A 53 -1.10 3.87 -13.31
CA PRO A 53 -0.44 2.69 -13.83
C PRO A 53 1.10 2.77 -13.70
N ALA A 54 1.74 1.64 -13.42
CA ALA A 54 3.18 1.59 -13.21
C ALA A 54 3.98 2.11 -14.43
N SER A 55 5.07 2.82 -14.16
CA SER A 55 6.18 2.94 -15.11
C SER A 55 7.09 1.71 -15.03
N ALA A 56 7.88 1.44 -16.08
CA ALA A 56 8.85 0.34 -16.06
C ALA A 56 9.90 0.51 -14.94
N ILE A 57 10.28 1.76 -14.65
CA ILE A 57 11.26 2.10 -13.60
C ILE A 57 10.67 1.83 -12.21
N ASP A 58 9.43 2.26 -11.97
CA ASP A 58 8.79 2.04 -10.66
C ASP A 58 8.56 0.56 -10.40
N PHE A 59 8.16 -0.18 -11.43
CA PHE A 59 8.03 -1.63 -11.37
C PHE A 59 9.36 -2.32 -11.06
N GLU A 60 10.45 -1.94 -11.72
CA GLU A 60 11.79 -2.47 -11.43
C GLU A 60 12.21 -2.18 -9.98
N LYS A 61 11.99 -0.95 -9.51
CA LYS A 61 12.29 -0.55 -8.12
C LYS A 61 11.52 -1.39 -7.11
N ALA A 62 10.21 -1.56 -7.29
CA ALA A 62 9.38 -2.37 -6.41
C ALA A 62 9.89 -3.81 -6.30
N CYS A 63 10.30 -4.39 -7.42
CA CYS A 63 10.80 -5.75 -7.44
C CYS A 63 12.19 -5.88 -6.84
N ASN A 64 13.08 -4.91 -7.06
CA ASN A 64 14.38 -4.87 -6.40
C ASN A 64 14.22 -4.74 -4.88
N GLU A 65 13.33 -3.86 -4.41
CA GLU A 65 13.06 -3.65 -2.99
C GLU A 65 12.52 -4.94 -2.35
N PHE A 66 11.52 -5.58 -2.98
CA PHE A 66 10.97 -6.85 -2.53
C PHE A 66 12.04 -7.92 -2.30
N TRP A 67 12.86 -8.20 -3.33
CA TRP A 67 13.87 -9.26 -3.25
C TRP A 67 15.01 -8.89 -2.29
N TRP A 68 15.41 -7.63 -2.27
CA TRP A 68 16.44 -7.14 -1.35
C TRP A 68 16.02 -7.32 0.11
N VAL A 69 14.82 -6.85 0.46
CA VAL A 69 14.32 -6.90 1.83
C VAL A 69 13.89 -8.31 2.26
N SER A 70 13.50 -9.18 1.32
CA SER A 70 13.25 -10.59 1.64
C SER A 70 14.46 -11.27 2.30
N ALA A 71 15.69 -10.86 1.94
CA ALA A 71 16.90 -11.36 2.59
C ALA A 71 17.05 -10.86 4.05
N TYR A 72 16.48 -9.70 4.38
CA TYR A 72 16.43 -9.21 5.76
C TYR A 72 15.41 -9.99 6.59
N VAL A 73 14.26 -10.35 6.01
CA VAL A 73 13.30 -11.26 6.66
C VAL A 73 13.99 -12.59 6.99
N VAL A 74 14.72 -13.19 6.05
CA VAL A 74 15.50 -14.42 6.28
C VAL A 74 16.52 -14.23 7.41
N LYS A 75 17.27 -13.13 7.43
CA LYS A 75 18.21 -12.83 8.54
C LYS A 75 17.50 -12.75 9.88
N GLY A 76 16.32 -12.13 9.93
CA GLY A 76 15.48 -12.06 11.13
C GLY A 76 15.08 -13.44 11.62
N ILE A 77 14.61 -14.30 10.71
CA ILE A 77 14.24 -15.69 11.00
C ILE A 77 15.44 -16.47 11.56
N CYS A 78 16.59 -16.47 10.88
CA CYS A 78 17.79 -17.19 11.30
C CYS A 78 18.37 -16.71 12.65
N ARG A 79 18.07 -15.47 13.04
CA ARG A 79 18.49 -14.87 14.33
C ARG A 79 17.42 -14.98 15.41
N HIS A 80 16.31 -15.66 15.14
CA HIS A 80 15.15 -15.77 16.02
C HIS A 80 14.53 -14.41 16.44
N GLN A 81 14.59 -13.41 15.55
CA GLN A 81 14.07 -12.06 15.78
C GLN A 81 12.70 -11.86 15.14
N VAL A 82 11.64 -12.28 15.85
CA VAL A 82 10.24 -12.26 15.37
C VAL A 82 9.79 -10.87 14.91
N ILE A 83 10.00 -9.85 15.73
CA ILE A 83 9.55 -8.47 15.44
C ILE A 83 10.28 -7.93 14.22
N TYR A 84 11.61 -8.12 14.15
CA TYR A 84 12.42 -7.68 13.02
C TYR A 84 11.99 -8.34 11.71
N ALA A 85 11.76 -9.66 11.73
CA ALA A 85 11.30 -10.39 10.54
C ALA A 85 9.89 -9.94 10.11
N THR A 86 8.98 -9.75 11.07
CA THR A 86 7.60 -9.31 10.82
C THR A 86 7.55 -7.90 10.22
N ASP A 87 8.32 -6.97 10.78
CA ASP A 87 8.40 -5.58 10.31
C ASP A 87 8.84 -5.50 8.84
N HIS A 88 9.91 -6.22 8.48
CA HIS A 88 10.38 -6.25 7.09
C HIS A 88 9.42 -7.01 6.16
N LEU A 89 8.76 -8.07 6.65
CA LEU A 89 7.84 -8.87 5.86
C LEU A 89 6.55 -8.10 5.55
N TYR A 90 5.85 -7.61 6.57
CA TYR A 90 4.60 -6.88 6.40
C TYR A 90 4.82 -5.45 5.91
N GLY A 91 5.79 -4.74 6.51
CA GLY A 91 6.03 -3.32 6.28
C GLY A 91 6.71 -3.01 4.94
N ILE A 92 7.37 -4.00 4.31
CA ILE A 92 8.05 -3.79 3.03
C ILE A 92 7.65 -4.86 2.01
N CYS A 93 7.98 -6.14 2.22
CA CYS A 93 7.74 -7.16 1.19
C CYS A 93 6.27 -7.27 0.78
N GLN A 94 5.34 -7.33 1.73
CA GLN A 94 3.91 -7.40 1.44
C GLN A 94 3.35 -6.07 0.93
N GLN A 95 3.95 -4.92 1.28
CA GLN A 95 3.57 -3.63 0.68
C GLN A 95 3.96 -3.56 -0.81
N GLU A 96 5.13 -4.08 -1.18
CA GLU A 96 5.50 -4.17 -2.60
C GLU A 96 4.59 -5.14 -3.37
N LEU A 97 4.11 -6.22 -2.73
CA LEU A 97 3.06 -7.07 -3.31
C LEU A 97 1.74 -6.31 -3.53
N LEU A 98 1.25 -5.58 -2.52
CA LEU A 98 0.04 -4.76 -2.65
C LEU A 98 0.18 -3.71 -3.75
N LYS A 99 1.37 -3.13 -3.91
CA LYS A 99 1.70 -2.20 -4.99
C LYS A 99 1.61 -2.84 -6.38
N VAL A 100 2.15 -4.05 -6.55
CA VAL A 100 2.02 -4.81 -7.80
C VAL A 100 0.56 -5.12 -8.10
N LEU A 101 -0.23 -5.54 -7.11
CA LEU A 101 -1.66 -5.79 -7.26
C LEU A 101 -2.44 -4.51 -7.65
N ALA A 102 -2.13 -3.37 -7.01
CA ALA A 102 -2.71 -2.07 -7.38
C ALA A 102 -2.36 -1.67 -8.82
N TRP A 103 -1.14 -1.99 -9.28
CA TRP A 103 -0.74 -1.77 -10.66
C TRP A 103 -1.43 -2.69 -11.65
N GLN A 104 -1.82 -3.91 -11.26
CA GLN A 104 -2.65 -4.74 -12.12
C GLN A 104 -4.03 -4.12 -12.34
N VAL A 105 -4.67 -3.64 -11.26
CA VAL A 105 -5.97 -2.95 -11.33
C VAL A 105 -5.89 -1.73 -12.25
N THR A 106 -4.89 -0.88 -12.03
CA THR A 106 -4.74 0.35 -12.81
C THR A 106 -4.29 0.09 -14.25
N SER A 107 -3.67 -1.07 -14.53
CA SER A 107 -3.34 -1.48 -15.89
C SER A 107 -4.58 -1.80 -16.73
N ASP A 108 -5.69 -2.23 -16.11
CA ASP A 108 -6.96 -2.47 -16.80
C ASP A 108 -7.84 -1.23 -16.87
N ARG A 109 -7.84 -0.43 -15.79
CA ARG A 109 -8.86 0.61 -15.56
C ARG A 109 -8.33 2.04 -15.73
N GLY A 110 -7.02 2.22 -15.90
CA GLY A 110 -6.38 3.52 -15.76
C GLY A 110 -6.24 3.92 -14.28
N ALA A 111 -6.04 5.22 -14.01
CA ALA A 111 -5.89 5.69 -12.65
C ALA A 111 -7.21 5.55 -11.86
N VAL A 112 -7.15 4.94 -10.68
CA VAL A 112 -8.32 4.69 -9.82
C VAL A 112 -7.97 4.88 -8.34
N ASP A 113 -8.97 5.20 -7.52
CA ASP A 113 -8.83 5.28 -6.07
C ASP A 113 -8.65 3.89 -5.45
N ILE A 114 -7.45 3.62 -4.93
CA ILE A 114 -7.11 2.39 -4.20
C ILE A 114 -7.35 2.56 -2.68
N GLY A 115 -7.58 3.80 -2.24
CA GLY A 115 -7.83 4.20 -0.87
C GLY A 115 -6.58 4.15 0.01
N LYS A 116 -6.62 4.91 1.12
CA LYS A 116 -5.60 4.85 2.17
C LYS A 116 -5.40 3.39 2.63
N ASN A 117 -4.15 2.94 2.69
CA ASN A 117 -3.78 1.57 3.07
C ASN A 117 -4.50 0.49 2.25
N TYR A 118 -4.71 0.72 0.94
CA TYR A 118 -5.30 -0.25 0.03
C TYR A 118 -6.74 -0.68 0.37
N LYS A 119 -7.49 0.12 1.15
CA LYS A 119 -8.84 -0.22 1.61
C LYS A 119 -9.83 -0.56 0.49
N TYR A 120 -9.59 -0.08 -0.74
CA TYR A 120 -10.44 -0.35 -1.90
C TYR A 120 -9.77 -1.29 -2.91
N LEU A 121 -8.52 -1.71 -2.71
CA LEU A 121 -7.80 -2.53 -3.69
C LEU A 121 -8.57 -3.82 -4.04
N PHE A 122 -9.01 -4.54 -3.01
CA PHE A 122 -9.62 -5.86 -3.17
C PHE A 122 -11.03 -5.81 -3.75
N THR A 123 -11.69 -4.65 -3.77
CA THR A 123 -13.00 -4.50 -4.44
C THR A 123 -12.87 -4.52 -5.97
N TYR A 124 -11.66 -4.27 -6.50
CA TYR A 124 -11.37 -4.31 -7.93
C TYR A 124 -10.82 -5.65 -8.42
N LEU A 125 -10.37 -6.51 -7.51
CA LEU A 125 -9.74 -7.80 -7.79
C LEU A 125 -10.75 -8.96 -7.65
N PRO A 126 -10.45 -10.14 -8.22
CA PRO A 126 -11.25 -11.35 -7.96
C PRO A 126 -11.36 -11.62 -6.45
N THR A 127 -12.52 -12.13 -6.01
CA THR A 127 -12.86 -12.33 -4.59
C THR A 127 -11.86 -13.21 -3.85
N GLU A 128 -11.16 -14.10 -4.56
CA GLU A 128 -10.13 -14.99 -4.01
C GLU A 128 -8.88 -14.24 -3.58
N LYS A 129 -8.57 -13.08 -4.18
CA LYS A 129 -7.33 -12.32 -3.92
C LYS A 129 -7.26 -11.77 -2.50
N GLU A 130 -8.38 -11.31 -1.95
CA GLU A 130 -8.43 -10.82 -0.57
C GLU A 130 -8.13 -11.94 0.43
N LYS A 131 -8.71 -13.12 0.19
CA LYS A 131 -8.47 -14.31 1.00
C LYS A 131 -7.03 -14.81 0.86
N GLU A 132 -6.50 -14.85 -0.36
CA GLU A 132 -5.12 -15.22 -0.63
C GLU A 132 -4.14 -14.32 0.13
N PHE A 133 -4.35 -12.99 0.09
CA PHE A 133 -3.52 -12.05 0.82
C PHE A 133 -3.70 -12.14 2.33
N SER A 134 -4.94 -12.32 2.82
CA SER A 134 -5.24 -12.45 4.25
C SER A 134 -4.57 -13.68 4.87
N ASN A 135 -4.42 -14.78 4.12
CA ASN A 135 -3.65 -15.95 4.55
C ASN A 135 -2.15 -15.67 4.75
N LEU A 136 -1.64 -14.55 4.22
CA LEU A 136 -0.26 -14.08 4.42
C LEU A 136 -0.11 -13.25 5.72
N LEU A 137 -1.15 -13.07 6.52
CA LEU A 137 -1.11 -12.25 7.74
C LEU A 137 -0.94 -13.08 9.03
N ASP A 138 -0.45 -14.32 8.91
CA ASP A 138 -0.08 -15.15 10.06
C ASP A 138 1.41 -14.96 10.41
N PHE A 139 1.66 -14.13 11.41
CA PHE A 139 2.99 -13.86 11.97
C PHE A 139 3.15 -14.39 13.40
N SER A 140 2.31 -15.36 13.80
CA SER A 140 2.19 -15.81 15.20
C SER A 140 3.44 -16.53 15.73
N SER A 141 4.35 -16.96 14.86
CA SER A 141 5.62 -17.62 15.22
C SER A 141 6.64 -17.51 14.09
N LEU A 142 7.91 -17.84 14.37
CA LEU A 142 8.96 -17.89 13.34
C LEU A 142 8.64 -18.89 12.22
N ASP A 143 8.04 -20.04 12.55
CA ASP A 143 7.63 -21.04 11.56
C ASP A 143 6.55 -20.48 10.63
N LYS A 144 5.58 -19.76 11.20
CA LYS A 144 4.53 -19.08 10.43
C LYS A 144 5.08 -17.95 9.58
N ILE A 145 5.97 -17.12 10.12
CA ILE A 145 6.67 -16.07 9.35
C ILE A 145 7.46 -16.68 8.19
N THR A 146 8.11 -17.83 8.41
CA THR A 146 8.85 -18.54 7.35
C THR A 146 7.92 -19.02 6.24
N GLN A 147 6.81 -19.67 6.60
CA GLN A 147 5.79 -20.10 5.63
C GLN A 147 5.20 -18.91 4.87
N THR A 148 4.85 -17.84 5.58
CA THR A 148 4.31 -16.61 5.03
C THR A 148 5.30 -15.93 4.08
N LEU A 149 6.59 -15.88 4.41
CA LEU A 149 7.62 -15.34 3.53
C LEU A 149 7.65 -16.12 2.21
N PHE A 150 7.70 -17.45 2.25
CA PHE A 150 7.72 -18.27 1.04
C PHE A 150 6.45 -18.11 0.19
N ALA A 151 5.28 -18.09 0.82
CA ALA A 151 4.02 -17.85 0.14
C ALA A 151 4.00 -16.45 -0.51
N THR A 152 4.44 -15.42 0.21
CA THR A 152 4.56 -14.05 -0.30
C THR A 152 5.51 -13.99 -1.50
N MET A 153 6.67 -14.66 -1.45
CA MET A 153 7.64 -14.73 -2.56
C MET A 153 7.05 -15.41 -3.80
N GLN A 154 6.26 -16.47 -3.61
CA GLN A 154 5.62 -17.17 -4.71
C GLN A 154 4.57 -16.29 -5.39
N ILE A 155 3.67 -15.71 -4.60
CA ILE A 155 2.60 -14.84 -5.12
C ILE A 155 3.22 -13.60 -5.78
N PHE A 156 4.15 -12.91 -5.11
CA PHE A 156 4.82 -11.75 -5.70
C PHE A 156 5.46 -12.06 -7.05
N HIS A 157 6.15 -13.20 -7.15
CA HIS A 157 6.77 -13.60 -8.42
C HIS A 157 5.74 -13.81 -9.54
N GLN A 158 4.62 -14.47 -9.23
CA GLN A 158 3.54 -14.72 -10.18
C GLN A 158 2.89 -13.40 -10.63
N GLU A 159 2.51 -12.54 -9.67
CA GLU A 159 1.83 -11.27 -9.95
C GLU A 159 2.73 -10.28 -10.69
N ALA A 160 4.01 -10.23 -10.33
CA ALA A 160 4.99 -9.39 -11.01
C ALA A 160 5.27 -9.88 -12.44
N GLN A 161 5.34 -11.19 -12.67
CA GLN A 161 5.48 -11.73 -14.03
C GLN A 161 4.25 -11.42 -14.89
N PHE A 162 3.06 -11.61 -14.34
CA PHE A 162 1.81 -11.28 -15.03
C PHE A 162 1.77 -9.81 -15.42
N LEU A 163 2.07 -8.91 -14.48
CA LEU A 163 2.11 -7.47 -14.75
C LEU A 163 3.17 -7.10 -15.78
N ALA A 164 4.37 -7.69 -15.69
CA ALA A 164 5.44 -7.44 -16.65
C ALA A 164 5.05 -7.83 -18.08
N GLN A 165 4.47 -9.01 -18.26
CA GLN A 165 3.98 -9.47 -19.56
C GLN A 165 2.88 -8.56 -20.10
N LYS A 166 1.91 -8.21 -19.27
CA LYS A 166 0.78 -7.33 -19.62
C LYS A 166 1.24 -5.94 -20.06
N ARG A 167 2.32 -5.43 -19.46
CA ARG A 167 2.83 -4.06 -19.69
C ARG A 167 4.03 -3.99 -20.62
N GLY A 168 4.53 -5.13 -21.10
CA GLY A 168 5.75 -5.20 -21.90
C GLY A 168 7.02 -4.81 -21.12
N PHE A 169 7.03 -4.97 -19.79
CA PHE A 169 8.21 -4.71 -18.97
C PHE A 169 9.19 -5.89 -19.00
N PRO A 170 10.49 -5.64 -18.70
CA PRO A 170 11.48 -6.71 -18.62
C PRO A 170 11.07 -7.78 -17.60
N LEU A 171 11.17 -9.06 -18.01
CA LEU A 171 10.87 -10.18 -17.12
C LEU A 171 11.85 -10.24 -15.96
N ILE A 172 11.29 -10.46 -14.78
CA ILE A 172 12.05 -10.45 -13.53
C ILE A 172 12.55 -11.86 -13.25
N ARG A 173 13.87 -12.04 -13.34
CA ARG A 173 14.53 -13.24 -12.82
C ARG A 173 14.73 -13.09 -11.32
N LYS A 174 14.48 -14.16 -10.55
CA LYS A 174 14.84 -14.24 -9.13
C LYS A 174 16.33 -13.95 -8.98
N ARG A 175 16.69 -12.76 -8.49
CA ARG A 175 18.07 -12.42 -8.18
C ARG A 175 18.31 -12.67 -6.71
N LEU A 176 18.46 -13.94 -6.33
CA LEU A 176 19.20 -14.26 -5.11
C LEU A 176 20.66 -13.98 -5.43
N ARG A 177 21.13 -12.76 -5.15
CA ARG A 177 22.57 -12.50 -5.15
C ARG A 177 23.15 -13.25 -3.95
N SER A 178 23.56 -14.49 -4.16
CA SER A 178 24.51 -15.17 -3.28
C SER A 178 25.78 -14.29 -3.26
N ARG A 179 26.09 -13.73 -2.10
CA ARG A 179 27.46 -13.30 -1.82
C ARG A 179 28.22 -14.52 -1.32
#